data_AF-A0A0M9FS37-F1
#
_entry.id   AF-A0A0M9FS37-F1
#
_cell.length_a   1.000
_cell.length_b   1.000
_cell.length_c   1.000
_cell.angle_alpha   90.00
_cell.angle_beta   90.00
_cell.angle_gamma   90.00
#
_symmetry.space_group_name_H-M   'P 1'
#
loop_
_entity.id
_entity.type
_entity.pdbx_description
1 polymer ?
#
loop_
_entity_poly.entity_id
_entity_poly.type
_entity_poly.pdbx_seq_one_letter_code
_entity_poly.pdbx_strand_id
1 'polypeptide(L)'
;MAAIPHPVNEAGHLVIGGVGAMNIVAQFHTPVIVYDFADVRRRARAFRAAFDAAGVSYQVAYASKALSILAMYQVVLEEDLYVDVVSGGELYTALHAGVPPARIHFHGNNKSDAEMRYALEARVGCSVVDNMREVARLPQLAAEVFGAASTAPPTTEATGSAEASATATPPSPLAAANTVGIIPSSAAVSALPSPSAAALS
;
A
#
# COMPACT_ATOMS: atom_id res chain seq x y z
N MET A 1 -29.16 -1.94 -16.98
CA MET A 1 -29.45 -0.58 -16.49
C MET A 1 -28.29 -0.16 -15.62
N ALA A 2 -27.44 0.78 -16.06
CA ALA A 2 -26.25 1.18 -15.31
C ALA A 2 -26.66 1.86 -14.00
N ALA A 3 -26.13 1.41 -12.87
CA ALA A 3 -26.44 1.94 -11.55
C ALA A 3 -26.07 3.44 -11.49
N ILE A 4 -26.99 4.25 -10.96
CA ILE A 4 -26.78 5.68 -10.68
C ILE A 4 -25.52 5.80 -9.78
N PRO A 5 -24.52 6.64 -10.10
CA PRO A 5 -23.20 6.49 -9.49
C PRO A 5 -23.16 6.82 -8.00
N HIS A 6 -24.12 7.60 -7.49
CA HIS A 6 -24.18 8.00 -6.09
C HIS A 6 -25.64 8.13 -5.60
N PRO A 7 -25.96 7.69 -4.38
CA PRO A 7 -27.31 7.77 -3.84
C PRO A 7 -27.74 9.23 -3.64
N VAL A 8 -29.01 9.51 -3.91
CA VAL A 8 -29.68 10.79 -3.59
C VAL A 8 -30.82 10.51 -2.63
N ASN A 9 -31.10 11.43 -1.71
CA ASN A 9 -32.24 11.32 -0.80
C ASN A 9 -33.54 11.82 -1.46
N GLU A 10 -34.68 11.71 -0.76
CA GLU A 10 -36.00 12.14 -1.25
C GLU A 10 -36.07 13.63 -1.62
N ALA A 11 -35.20 14.46 -1.03
CA ALA A 11 -35.08 15.89 -1.34
C ALA A 11 -34.16 16.18 -2.55
N GLY A 12 -33.62 15.15 -3.21
CA GLY A 12 -32.71 15.29 -4.34
C GLY A 12 -31.28 15.68 -3.97
N HIS A 13 -30.89 15.59 -2.69
CA HIS A 13 -29.53 15.88 -2.24
C HIS A 13 -28.64 14.63 -2.34
N LEU A 14 -27.39 14.84 -2.77
CA LEU A 14 -26.34 13.81 -2.77
C LEU A 14 -26.15 13.22 -1.36
N VAL A 15 -25.99 11.90 -1.27
CA VAL A 15 -25.68 11.15 -0.05
C VAL A 15 -24.31 10.50 -0.19
N ILE A 16 -23.44 10.69 0.79
CA ILE A 16 -22.07 10.16 0.86
C ILE A 16 -21.94 9.35 2.14
N GLY A 17 -21.61 8.05 2.07
CA GLY A 17 -21.51 7.19 3.25
C GLY A 17 -22.79 7.14 4.12
N GLY A 18 -23.97 7.36 3.52
CA GLY A 18 -25.24 7.45 4.25
C GLY A 18 -25.56 8.84 4.83
N VAL A 19 -24.68 9.84 4.66
CA VAL A 19 -24.87 11.21 5.14
C VAL A 19 -25.20 12.15 3.99
N GLY A 20 -26.26 12.94 4.11
CA GLY A 20 -26.63 13.94 3.11
C GLY A 20 -25.61 15.08 3.02
N ALA A 21 -25.23 15.46 1.80
CA ALA A 21 -24.22 16.49 1.53
C ALA A 21 -24.56 17.85 2.19
N MET A 22 -25.84 18.21 2.26
CA MET A 22 -26.27 19.44 2.93
C MET A 22 -26.01 19.40 4.45
N ASN A 23 -26.09 18.24 5.09
CA ASN A 23 -25.75 18.09 6.51
C ASN A 23 -24.25 18.26 6.72
N ILE A 24 -23.44 17.71 5.80
CA ILE A 24 -21.97 17.85 5.84
C ILE A 24 -21.58 19.33 5.70
N VAL A 25 -22.14 20.04 4.71
CA VAL A 25 -21.85 21.47 4.49
C VAL A 25 -22.33 22.32 5.66
N ALA A 26 -23.49 22.02 6.24
CA ALA A 26 -24.00 22.73 7.40
C ALA A 26 -23.08 22.57 8.63
N GLN A 27 -22.46 21.40 8.79
CA GLN A 27 -21.59 21.10 9.93
C GLN A 27 -20.14 21.54 9.75
N PHE A 28 -19.56 21.32 8.57
CA PHE A 28 -18.12 21.49 8.31
C PHE A 28 -17.79 22.70 7.42
N HIS A 29 -18.80 23.39 6.90
CA HIS A 29 -18.67 24.52 5.98
C HIS A 29 -17.91 24.17 4.68
N THR A 30 -17.72 25.16 3.81
CA THR A 30 -17.03 24.99 2.52
C THR A 30 -15.77 25.84 2.43
N PRO A 31 -14.70 25.36 1.78
CA PRO A 31 -14.58 24.07 1.08
C PRO A 31 -14.42 22.87 2.03
N VAL A 32 -15.01 21.73 1.66
CA VAL A 32 -14.87 20.45 2.39
C VAL A 32 -14.58 19.31 1.40
N ILE A 33 -13.63 18.45 1.73
CA ILE A 33 -13.33 17.21 1.00
C ILE A 33 -13.81 16.05 1.85
N VAL A 34 -14.62 15.17 1.26
CA VAL A 34 -15.24 14.04 1.96
C VAL A 34 -14.77 12.74 1.32
N TYR A 35 -14.28 11.81 2.14
CA TYR A 35 -13.89 10.47 1.72
C TYR A 35 -14.86 9.43 2.30
N ASP A 36 -15.44 8.59 1.46
CA ASP A 36 -16.26 7.46 1.88
C ASP A 36 -15.37 6.23 2.08
N PHE A 37 -14.91 6.03 3.32
CA PHE A 37 -14.11 4.85 3.63
C PHE A 37 -14.92 3.55 3.76
N ALA A 38 -16.26 3.60 3.79
CA ALA A 38 -17.06 2.38 3.72
C ALA A 38 -16.96 1.77 2.32
N ASP A 39 -16.90 2.61 1.29
CA ASP A 39 -16.66 2.19 -0.09
C ASP A 39 -15.29 1.51 -0.25
N VAL A 40 -14.25 2.12 0.32
CA VAL A 40 -12.88 1.58 0.34
C VAL A 40 -12.86 0.19 0.98
N ARG A 41 -13.45 0.04 2.18
CA ARG A 41 -13.53 -1.27 2.87
C ARG A 41 -14.25 -2.32 2.04
N ARG A 42 -15.36 -1.94 1.41
CA ARG A 42 -16.12 -2.85 0.54
C ARG A 42 -15.28 -3.36 -0.63
N ARG A 43 -14.50 -2.47 -1.28
CA ARG A 43 -13.60 -2.86 -2.38
C ARG A 43 -12.44 -3.74 -1.88
N ALA A 44 -11.83 -3.39 -0.75
CA ALA A 44 -10.78 -4.19 -0.13
C ALA A 44 -11.22 -5.64 0.10
N ARG A 45 -12.39 -5.83 0.72
CA ARG A 45 -12.99 -7.15 0.96
C ARG A 45 -13.31 -7.89 -0.35
N ALA A 46 -13.82 -7.19 -1.36
CA ALA A 46 -14.13 -7.79 -2.65
C ALA A 46 -12.88 -8.34 -3.36
N PHE A 47 -11.75 -7.61 -3.30
CA PHE A 47 -10.49 -8.10 -3.84
C PHE A 47 -10.03 -9.37 -3.13
N ARG A 48 -10.00 -9.34 -1.80
CA ARG A 48 -9.62 -10.52 -1.00
C ARG A 48 -10.49 -11.73 -1.28
N ALA A 49 -11.81 -11.54 -1.26
CA ALA A 49 -12.77 -12.62 -1.53
C ALA A 49 -12.57 -13.25 -2.92
N ALA A 50 -12.18 -12.46 -3.93
CA ALA A 50 -11.90 -12.98 -5.26
C ALA A 50 -10.67 -13.90 -5.29
N PHE A 51 -9.59 -13.55 -4.58
CA PHE A 51 -8.40 -14.40 -4.47
C PHE A 51 -8.61 -15.61 -3.56
N ASP A 52 -9.36 -15.44 -2.47
CA ASP A 52 -9.79 -16.55 -1.61
C ASP A 52 -10.56 -17.60 -2.43
N ALA A 53 -11.52 -17.15 -3.25
CA ALA A 53 -12.30 -18.03 -4.13
C ALA A 53 -11.45 -18.72 -5.20
N ALA A 54 -10.35 -18.10 -5.64
CA ALA A 54 -9.41 -18.69 -6.58
C ALA A 54 -8.47 -19.71 -5.93
N GLY A 55 -8.40 -19.79 -4.59
CA GLY A 55 -7.57 -20.75 -3.86
C GLY A 55 -6.07 -20.54 -4.05
N VAL A 56 -5.64 -19.31 -4.36
CA VAL A 56 -4.23 -18.96 -4.53
C VAL A 56 -3.70 -18.23 -3.29
N SER A 57 -2.41 -18.33 -3.02
CA SER A 57 -1.78 -17.48 -2.01
C SER A 57 -1.56 -16.08 -2.58
N TYR A 58 -1.93 -15.04 -1.83
CA TYR A 58 -1.92 -13.66 -2.32
C TYR A 58 -1.57 -12.65 -1.22
N GLN A 59 -1.18 -11.46 -1.66
CA GLN A 59 -1.13 -10.26 -0.86
C GLN A 59 -1.78 -9.13 -1.65
N VAL A 60 -2.76 -8.45 -1.05
CA VAL A 60 -3.41 -7.28 -1.66
C VAL A 60 -2.78 -6.04 -1.03
N ALA A 61 -2.08 -5.23 -1.83
CA ALA A 61 -1.41 -4.02 -1.37
C ALA A 61 -2.14 -2.75 -1.83
N TYR A 62 -2.42 -1.84 -0.90
CA TYR A 62 -2.94 -0.51 -1.19
C TYR A 62 -1.82 0.40 -1.70
N ALA A 63 -2.00 1.00 -2.87
CA ALA A 63 -1.06 1.94 -3.45
C ALA A 63 -1.18 3.32 -2.81
N SER A 64 -0.20 3.68 -1.97
CA SER A 64 -0.12 4.93 -1.20
C SER A 64 -0.21 6.18 -2.05
N LYS A 65 0.34 6.14 -3.27
CA LYS A 65 0.26 7.20 -4.28
C LYS A 65 -1.17 7.70 -4.55
N ALA A 66 -2.20 6.90 -4.23
CA ALA A 66 -3.61 7.29 -4.37
C ALA A 66 -4.08 8.25 -3.24
N LEU A 67 -3.73 7.98 -1.98
CA LEU A 67 -4.05 8.81 -0.82
C LEU A 67 -3.22 8.40 0.41
N SER A 68 -2.10 9.09 0.64
CA SER A 68 -1.17 8.81 1.75
C SER A 68 -1.48 9.61 3.01
N ILE A 69 -2.62 9.33 3.65
CA ILE A 69 -2.98 9.92 4.95
C ILE A 69 -3.11 8.85 6.04
N LEU A 70 -2.85 9.22 7.29
CA LEU A 70 -2.89 8.30 8.44
C LEU A 70 -4.18 7.48 8.51
N ALA A 71 -5.33 8.14 8.35
CA ALA A 71 -6.64 7.49 8.40
C ALA A 71 -6.82 6.43 7.30
N MET A 72 -6.29 6.67 6.11
CA MET A 72 -6.37 5.71 5.01
C MET A 72 -5.53 4.47 5.30
N TYR A 73 -4.31 4.63 5.84
CA TYR A 73 -3.50 3.49 6.25
C TYR A 73 -4.12 2.67 7.37
N GLN A 74 -4.79 3.32 8.33
CA GLN A 74 -5.54 2.60 9.36
C GLN A 74 -6.67 1.76 8.77
N VAL A 75 -7.42 2.31 7.79
CA VAL A 75 -8.45 1.55 7.05
C VAL A 75 -7.84 0.34 6.34
N VAL A 76 -6.69 0.51 5.69
CA VAL A 76 -5.98 -0.58 4.99
C VAL A 76 -5.57 -1.69 5.96
N LEU A 77 -5.11 -1.34 7.16
CA LEU A 77 -4.75 -2.30 8.20
C LEU A 77 -5.95 -3.05 8.77
N GLU A 78 -7.05 -2.34 9.03
CA GLU A 78 -8.31 -2.95 9.51
C GLU A 78 -8.87 -3.98 8.52
N GLU A 79 -8.64 -3.77 7.22
CA GLU A 79 -9.09 -4.67 6.14
C GLU A 79 -8.07 -5.77 5.79
N ASP A 80 -7.02 -5.89 6.60
CA ASP A 80 -5.96 -6.87 6.46
C ASP A 80 -5.23 -6.80 5.10
N LEU A 81 -4.94 -5.59 4.65
CA LEU A 81 -4.18 -5.33 3.43
C LEU A 81 -2.71 -4.98 3.71
N TYR A 82 -1.87 -5.06 2.68
CA TYR A 82 -0.50 -4.56 2.65
C TYR A 82 -0.50 -3.11 2.16
N VAL A 83 0.65 -2.42 2.27
CA VAL A 83 0.82 -1.05 1.76
C VAL A 83 1.97 -1.01 0.77
N ASP A 84 1.70 -0.51 -0.43
CA ASP A 84 2.70 -0.12 -1.43
C ASP A 84 3.03 1.37 -1.23
N VAL A 85 4.25 1.69 -0.82
CA VAL A 85 4.77 3.06 -0.70
C VAL A 85 5.78 3.33 -1.81
N VAL A 86 5.82 4.56 -2.34
CA VAL A 86 6.73 4.95 -3.44
C VAL A 86 7.77 6.00 -3.08
N SER A 87 7.73 6.54 -1.84
CA SER A 87 8.73 7.49 -1.35
C SER A 87 8.99 7.35 0.15
N GLY A 88 10.09 7.93 0.63
CA GLY A 88 10.40 8.00 2.06
C GLY A 88 9.33 8.71 2.89
N GLY A 89 8.61 9.69 2.32
CA GLY A 89 7.53 10.40 3.01
C GLY A 89 6.28 9.53 3.19
N GLU A 90 5.96 8.69 2.20
CA GLU A 90 4.88 7.71 2.31
C GLU A 90 5.24 6.59 3.30
N LEU A 91 6.48 6.09 3.25
CA LEU A 91 7.00 5.13 4.22
C LEU A 91 6.91 5.69 5.65
N TYR A 92 7.37 6.92 5.86
CA TYR A 92 7.27 7.61 7.15
C TYR A 92 5.82 7.65 7.64
N THR A 93 4.89 8.05 6.77
CA THR A 93 3.47 8.19 7.11
C THR A 93 2.82 6.83 7.41
N ALA A 94 3.16 5.78 6.65
CA ALA A 94 2.69 4.42 6.88
C ALA A 94 3.16 3.88 8.24
N LEU A 95 4.44 4.06 8.57
CA LEU A 95 4.98 3.67 9.87
C LEU A 95 4.31 4.43 11.02
N HIS A 96 4.07 5.74 10.86
CA HIS A 96 3.36 6.55 11.85
C HIS A 96 1.88 6.16 12.01
N ALA A 97 1.25 5.63 10.96
CA ALA A 97 -0.10 5.09 11.03
C ALA A 97 -0.17 3.72 11.73
N GLY A 98 0.98 3.14 12.10
CA GLY A 98 1.07 1.84 12.77
C GLY A 98 1.13 0.66 11.81
N VAL A 99 1.43 0.88 10.52
CA VAL A 99 1.58 -0.22 9.56
C VAL A 99 2.80 -1.05 9.94
N PRO A 100 2.66 -2.37 10.18
CA PRO A 100 3.81 -3.23 10.45
C PRO A 100 4.79 -3.18 9.27
N PRO A 101 6.09 -2.94 9.48
CA PRO A 101 7.06 -2.84 8.38
C PRO A 101 7.07 -4.05 7.45
N ALA A 102 6.86 -5.25 8.01
CA ALA A 102 6.75 -6.50 7.25
C ALA A 102 5.59 -6.54 6.24
N ARG A 103 4.61 -5.64 6.38
CA ARG A 103 3.45 -5.50 5.48
C ARG A 103 3.60 -4.32 4.50
N ILE A 104 4.78 -3.73 4.43
CA ILE A 104 5.09 -2.61 3.53
C ILE A 104 5.94 -3.13 2.38
N HIS A 105 5.57 -2.75 1.17
CA HIS A 105 6.35 -2.91 -0.04
C HIS A 105 6.84 -1.54 -0.49
N PHE A 106 8.16 -1.37 -0.61
CA PHE A 106 8.75 -0.12 -1.03
C PHE A 106 9.05 -0.13 -2.53
N HIS A 107 8.16 0.47 -3.30
CA HIS A 107 8.33 0.78 -4.71
C HIS A 107 8.99 2.16 -4.90
N GLY A 108 9.10 2.58 -6.16
CA GLY A 108 9.68 3.86 -6.57
C GLY A 108 10.77 3.62 -7.61
N ASN A 109 10.71 4.32 -8.73
CA ASN A 109 11.66 4.15 -9.84
C ASN A 109 12.99 4.90 -9.65
N ASN A 110 13.06 5.77 -8.64
CA ASN A 110 14.19 6.65 -8.39
C ASN A 110 14.48 6.78 -6.89
N LYS A 111 14.62 5.63 -6.19
CA LYS A 111 14.90 5.65 -4.75
C LYS A 111 16.29 6.22 -4.49
N SER A 112 16.36 7.20 -3.60
CA SER A 112 17.66 7.69 -3.11
C SER A 112 18.31 6.67 -2.16
N ASP A 113 19.64 6.77 -2.01
CA ASP A 113 20.37 5.96 -1.01
C ASP A 113 19.82 6.17 0.42
N ALA A 114 19.36 7.39 0.73
CA ALA A 114 18.75 7.72 2.02
C ALA A 114 17.41 7.00 2.21
N GLU A 115 16.56 6.97 1.18
CA GLU A 115 15.30 6.24 1.21
C GLU A 115 15.49 4.73 1.32
N MET A 116 16.40 4.15 0.51
CA MET A 116 16.72 2.73 0.59
C MET A 116 17.26 2.36 1.96
N ARG A 117 18.17 3.16 2.53
CA ARG A 117 18.67 2.98 3.89
C ARG A 117 17.54 3.05 4.92
N TYR A 118 16.66 4.05 4.81
CA TYR A 118 15.54 4.21 5.73
C TYR A 118 14.61 2.99 5.72
N ALA A 119 14.31 2.44 4.55
CA ALA A 119 13.51 1.22 4.44
C ALA A 119 14.20 -0.02 5.03
N LEU A 120 15.52 -0.14 4.86
CA LEU A 120 16.32 -1.21 5.48
C LEU A 120 16.32 -1.10 7.01
N GLU A 121 16.58 0.09 7.55
CA GLU A 121 16.57 0.37 8.99
C GLU A 121 15.19 0.13 9.62
N ALA A 122 14.13 0.52 8.91
CA ALA A 122 12.75 0.26 9.31
C ALA A 122 12.34 -1.22 9.18
N ARG A 123 13.16 -2.07 8.55
CA ARG A 123 12.90 -3.48 8.26
C ARG A 123 11.62 -3.69 7.44
N VAL A 124 11.47 -2.90 6.39
CA VAL A 124 10.39 -3.06 5.40
C VAL A 124 10.40 -4.47 4.81
N GLY A 125 9.22 -5.07 4.65
CA GLY A 125 9.06 -6.47 4.26
C GLY A 125 9.59 -6.82 2.86
N CYS A 126 9.39 -5.90 1.91
CA CYS A 126 9.90 -6.05 0.55
C CYS A 126 10.35 -4.70 -0.02
N SER A 127 11.54 -4.67 -0.63
CA SER A 127 11.98 -3.55 -1.46
C SER A 127 11.90 -3.98 -2.92
N VAL A 128 11.06 -3.31 -3.71
CA VAL A 128 10.88 -3.61 -5.13
C VAL A 128 11.92 -2.87 -5.93
N VAL A 129 12.79 -3.63 -6.60
CA VAL A 129 13.95 -3.09 -7.31
C VAL A 129 13.58 -2.76 -8.76
N ASP A 130 13.69 -1.50 -9.14
CA ASP A 130 13.17 -1.02 -10.44
C ASP A 130 14.25 -0.88 -11.53
N ASN A 131 15.52 -0.71 -11.15
CA ASN A 131 16.60 -0.43 -12.10
C ASN A 131 17.95 -1.05 -11.69
N MET A 132 18.89 -1.12 -12.63
CA MET A 132 20.21 -1.74 -12.42
C MET A 132 21.06 -1.04 -11.35
N ARG A 133 20.84 0.27 -11.12
CA ARG A 133 21.53 0.99 -10.04
C ARG A 133 21.06 0.45 -8.68
N GLU A 134 19.75 0.27 -8.50
CA GLU A 134 19.20 -0.30 -7.26
C GLU A 134 19.67 -1.75 -7.04
N VAL A 135 19.73 -2.57 -8.10
CA VAL A 135 20.28 -3.94 -8.04
C VAL A 135 21.71 -3.94 -7.48
N ALA A 136 22.56 -3.00 -7.94
CA ALA A 136 23.93 -2.91 -7.48
C ALA A 136 24.07 -2.27 -6.08
N ARG A 137 23.20 -1.30 -5.77
CA ARG A 137 23.35 -0.45 -4.58
C ARG A 137 22.68 -1.00 -3.33
N LEU A 138 21.50 -1.60 -3.46
CA LEU A 138 20.72 -2.09 -2.33
C LEU A 138 21.47 -3.14 -1.48
N PRO A 139 22.20 -4.13 -2.07
CA PRO A 139 22.98 -5.09 -1.28
C PRO A 139 24.13 -4.43 -0.50
N GLN A 140 24.76 -3.39 -1.04
CA GLN A 140 25.81 -2.64 -0.36
C GLN A 140 25.25 -1.93 0.86
N LEU A 141 24.14 -1.21 0.69
CA LEU A 141 23.44 -0.53 1.79
C LEU A 141 22.96 -1.53 2.85
N ALA A 142 22.44 -2.69 2.43
CA ALA A 142 22.03 -3.75 3.37
C ALA A 142 23.21 -4.26 4.21
N ALA A 143 24.38 -4.48 3.59
CA ALA A 143 25.59 -4.88 4.31
C ALA A 143 26.09 -3.78 5.28
N GLU A 144 25.95 -2.51 4.91
CA GLU A 144 26.26 -1.36 5.76
C GLU A 144 25.31 -1.26 6.97
N VAL A 145 24.01 -1.54 6.79
CA VAL A 145 22.97 -1.42 7.84
C VAL A 145 22.95 -2.63 8.78
N PHE A 146 23.00 -3.85 8.25
CA PHE A 146 22.86 -5.09 9.04
C PHE A 146 24.20 -5.74 9.41
N GLY A 147 25.31 -5.25 8.84
CA GLY A 147 26.62 -5.88 8.96
C GLY A 147 26.78 -7.08 8.02
N ALA A 148 28.02 -7.38 7.63
CA ALA A 148 28.35 -8.42 6.64
C ALA A 148 27.99 -9.86 7.05
N ALA A 149 27.60 -10.09 8.31
CA ALA A 149 27.30 -11.42 8.87
C ALA A 149 25.80 -11.75 8.98
N SER A 150 24.90 -10.80 8.68
CA SER A 150 23.45 -11.03 8.69
C SER A 150 22.96 -11.47 7.31
N THR A 151 22.93 -12.79 7.06
CA THR A 151 22.63 -13.40 5.76
C THR A 151 21.14 -13.55 5.42
N ALA A 152 20.25 -12.85 6.11
CA ALA A 152 18.85 -12.74 5.68
C ALA A 152 18.65 -11.41 4.94
N PRO A 153 18.82 -11.36 3.60
CA PRO A 153 18.46 -10.16 2.86
C PRO A 153 16.96 -9.87 3.05
N PRO A 154 16.54 -8.60 3.04
CA PRO A 154 15.12 -8.29 2.84
C PRO A 154 14.68 -8.98 1.54
N THR A 155 13.45 -9.47 1.50
CA THR A 155 12.91 -10.07 0.27
C THR A 155 12.99 -9.01 -0.83
N THR A 156 13.82 -9.25 -1.84
CA THR A 156 13.96 -8.36 -3.01
C THR A 156 13.20 -9.00 -4.16
N GLU A 157 12.19 -8.32 -4.67
CA GLU A 157 11.52 -8.70 -5.91
C GLU A 157 11.95 -7.76 -7.04
N ALA A 158 12.42 -8.35 -8.14
CA ALA A 158 12.63 -7.64 -9.39
C ALA A 158 11.28 -7.53 -10.10
N THR A 159 10.97 -6.37 -10.68
CA THR A 159 9.80 -6.19 -11.55
C THR A 159 9.97 -6.99 -12.84
N GLY A 160 9.65 -8.29 -12.80
CA GLY A 160 9.34 -9.07 -13.98
C GLY A 160 7.98 -8.63 -14.50
N SER A 161 7.91 -8.19 -15.75
CA SER A 161 6.74 -7.63 -16.45
C SER A 161 5.49 -8.54 -16.45
N ALA A 162 4.85 -8.69 -15.31
CA ALA A 162 3.51 -9.24 -15.17
C ALA A 162 2.67 -8.33 -14.28
N GLU A 163 2.65 -7.04 -14.61
CA GLU A 163 1.44 -6.26 -14.39
C GLU A 163 0.35 -6.94 -15.22
N ALA A 164 -0.54 -7.71 -14.58
CA ALA A 164 -1.74 -8.20 -15.23
C ALA A 164 -2.68 -7.01 -15.48
N SER A 165 -2.34 -6.19 -16.48
CA SER A 165 -3.26 -5.30 -17.16
C SER A 165 -4.25 -6.18 -17.91
N ALA A 166 -5.44 -6.35 -17.36
CA ALA A 166 -6.55 -6.97 -18.08
C ALA A 166 -6.92 -6.06 -19.26
N THR A 167 -6.37 -6.35 -20.45
CA THR A 167 -6.86 -5.86 -21.74
C THR A 167 -8.34 -6.29 -21.89
N ALA A 168 -9.30 -5.52 -22.39
CA ALA A 168 -9.22 -4.46 -23.39
C ALA A 168 -10.41 -3.49 -23.26
N THR A 169 -10.12 -2.18 -23.16
CA THR A 169 -10.86 -0.98 -23.63
C THR A 169 -10.15 0.21 -22.95
N PRO A 170 -9.71 1.26 -23.66
CA PRO A 170 -9.04 2.39 -23.00
C PRO A 170 -9.99 3.00 -21.98
N PRO A 171 -9.67 2.98 -20.68
CA PRO A 171 -10.60 3.49 -19.70
C PRO A 171 -10.53 5.02 -19.71
N SER A 172 -11.66 5.67 -19.43
CA SER A 172 -11.79 7.12 -19.49
C SER A 172 -10.77 7.82 -18.58
N PRO A 173 -10.50 9.14 -18.73
CA PRO A 173 -9.54 9.88 -17.91
C PRO A 173 -9.76 9.76 -16.39
N LEU A 174 -10.92 9.25 -15.96
CA LEU A 174 -11.27 8.96 -14.57
C LEU A 174 -10.70 7.63 -14.03
N ALA A 175 -10.04 6.82 -14.87
CA ALA A 175 -9.59 5.47 -14.54
C ALA A 175 -8.10 5.33 -14.23
N ALA A 176 -7.36 6.45 -14.13
CA ALA A 176 -5.95 6.47 -13.75
C ALA A 176 -5.70 6.17 -12.24
N ALA A 177 -6.69 5.62 -11.54
CA ALA A 177 -6.62 5.26 -10.12
C ALA A 177 -6.57 3.74 -9.93
N ASN A 178 -5.60 3.06 -10.55
CA ASN A 178 -5.30 1.66 -10.20
C ASN A 178 -4.65 1.64 -8.81
N THR A 179 -5.52 1.46 -7.81
CA THR A 179 -5.27 1.66 -6.37
C THR A 179 -4.73 0.40 -5.68
N VAL A 180 -4.62 -0.72 -6.41
CA VAL A 180 -4.25 -2.03 -5.85
C VAL A 180 -3.26 -2.72 -6.77
N GLY A 181 -2.08 -3.04 -6.23
CA GLY A 181 -1.10 -3.93 -6.86
C GLY A 181 -1.24 -5.34 -6.30
N ILE A 182 -1.02 -6.35 -7.14
CA ILE A 182 -0.94 -7.76 -6.74
C ILE A 182 0.54 -8.12 -6.73
N ILE A 183 1.03 -8.60 -5.59
CA ILE A 183 2.39 -9.11 -5.47
C ILE A 183 2.30 -10.61 -5.20
N PRO A 184 2.89 -11.46 -6.07
CA PRO A 184 2.74 -12.91 -5.98
C PRO A 184 3.35 -13.44 -4.68
N SER A 185 2.62 -14.31 -3.99
CA SER A 185 2.96 -14.85 -2.68
C SER A 185 4.19 -15.79 -2.65
N SER A 186 5.00 -15.90 -3.71
CA SER A 186 6.24 -16.69 -3.66
C SER A 186 7.28 -16.11 -2.68
N ALA A 187 7.08 -14.88 -2.20
CA ALA A 187 7.75 -14.32 -1.03
C ALA A 187 7.26 -15.00 0.26
N ALA A 188 7.65 -16.26 0.48
CA ALA A 188 7.70 -16.79 1.83
C ALA A 188 8.66 -15.90 2.63
N VAL A 189 8.08 -15.08 3.51
CA VAL A 189 8.80 -14.27 4.49
C VAL A 189 9.69 -15.22 5.29
N SER A 190 10.98 -15.28 4.97
CA SER A 190 11.98 -15.78 5.91
C SER A 190 12.01 -14.76 7.03
N ALA A 191 11.42 -15.11 8.18
CA ALA A 191 11.42 -14.26 9.36
C ALA A 191 12.84 -13.74 9.62
N LEU A 192 13.00 -12.42 9.62
CA LEU A 192 14.23 -11.79 10.08
C LEU A 192 14.50 -12.27 11.52
N PRO A 193 15.73 -12.67 11.86
CA PRO A 193 16.03 -13.16 13.20
C PRO A 193 15.66 -12.12 14.25
N SER A 194 14.94 -12.56 15.29
CA SER A 194 14.66 -11.76 16.47
C SER A 194 15.96 -11.40 17.20
N PRO A 195 16.03 -10.24 17.86
CA PRO A 195 17.25 -9.82 18.56
C PRO A 195 17.60 -10.82 19.66
N SER A 196 18.86 -11.26 19.67
CA SER A 196 19.48 -11.92 20.82
C SER A 196 19.40 -10.98 22.02
N ALA A 197 18.89 -11.47 23.15
CA ALA A 197 18.66 -10.75 24.40
C ALA A 197 19.95 -10.37 25.17
N ALA A 198 21.01 -9.92 24.47
CA ALA A 198 22.35 -9.79 25.02
C ALA A 198 22.90 -8.35 25.08
N ALA A 199 22.06 -7.31 25.03
CA ALA A 199 22.52 -5.91 25.14
C ALA A 199 21.69 -5.07 26.13
N LEU A 200 21.30 -5.67 27.25
CA LEU A 200 20.91 -4.93 28.46
C LEU A 200 21.62 -5.56 29.66
N SER A 201 22.90 -5.21 29.82
CA SER A 201 23.64 -5.28 31.09
C SER A 201 24.60 -4.09 31.17
#